data_AF-A0A920PAQ8-F1
#
_entry.id   AF-A0A920PAQ8-F1
#
_cell.length_a   1.000
_cell.length_b   1.000
_cell.length_c   1.000
_cell.angle_alpha   90.00
_cell.angle_beta   90.00
_cell.angle_gamma   90.00
#
_symmetry.space_group_name_H-M   'P 1'
#
loop_
_entity.id
_entity.type
_entity.pdbx_description
1 polymer ?
#
loop_
_entity_poly.entity_id
_entity_poly.type
_entity_poly.pdbx_seq_one_letter_code
_entity_poly.pdbx_strand_id
1 'polypeptide(L)'
;MRVREINGIAHISIRICFPEPFVLFGYLAGVTEKIQMTTGILILPQRQTALVAKQAAAVDVLTRGRLRLGIGIGWNDVEYEALGEDFGNRGQRSSEQIELLRMFWTQDVVNYEGRYHKVSHAGINPPPVQRPIPLWLVVAPPR
;
A
#
# COMPACT_ATOMS: atom_id res chain seq x y z
N MET A 1 0.03 18.71 3.62
CA MET A 1 -0.31 18.71 2.18
C MET A 1 -1.07 20.00 1.89
N ARG A 2 -0.50 20.94 1.13
CA ARG A 2 -1.20 22.18 0.75
C ARG A 2 -1.62 22.01 -0.71
N VAL A 3 -2.83 21.50 -0.92
CA VAL A 3 -3.47 21.50 -2.23
C VAL A 3 -3.95 22.92 -2.47
N ARG A 4 -3.48 23.55 -3.56
CA ARG A 4 -4.07 24.80 -4.03
C ARG A 4 -4.97 24.44 -5.21
N GLU A 5 -6.24 24.75 -5.09
CA GLU A 5 -7.14 24.78 -6.24
C GLU A 5 -6.82 26.03 -7.05
N ILE A 6 -6.42 25.83 -8.30
CA ILE A 6 -6.33 26.89 -9.29
C ILE A 6 -7.18 26.41 -10.47
N ASN A 7 -8.23 27.17 -10.81
CA ASN A 7 -9.18 26.84 -11.88
C ASN A 7 -9.88 25.47 -11.74
N GLY A 8 -10.16 25.02 -10.50
CA GLY A 8 -10.83 23.74 -10.24
C GLY A 8 -9.96 22.51 -10.44
N ILE A 9 -8.66 22.70 -10.71
CA ILE A 9 -7.69 21.61 -10.81
C ILE A 9 -6.82 21.63 -9.57
N ALA A 10 -6.71 20.48 -8.92
CA ALA A 10 -5.89 20.33 -7.74
C ALA A 10 -4.40 20.34 -8.14
N HIS A 11 -3.72 21.46 -7.88
CA HIS A 11 -2.29 21.57 -8.15
C HIS A 11 -1.48 20.91 -7.03
N ILE A 12 -0.75 19.84 -7.39
CA ILE A 12 0.25 19.22 -6.52
C ILE A 12 1.46 20.16 -6.44
N SER A 13 1.79 20.63 -5.23
CA SER A 13 3.00 21.42 -5.01
C SER A 13 4.24 20.51 -5.13
N ILE A 14 5.00 20.67 -6.21
CA ILE A 14 6.24 19.93 -6.54
C ILE A 14 7.38 20.20 -5.51
N ARG A 15 7.18 21.13 -4.57
CA ARG A 15 8.20 21.52 -3.57
C ARG A 15 8.37 20.53 -2.41
N ILE A 16 7.58 19.47 -2.32
CA ILE A 16 7.73 18.44 -1.28
C ILE A 16 8.17 17.13 -1.94
N CYS A 17 9.41 16.72 -1.64
CA CYS A 17 9.94 15.43 -2.07
C CYS A 17 9.27 14.31 -1.26
N PHE A 18 8.48 13.47 -1.92
CA PHE A 18 7.94 12.24 -1.35
C PHE A 18 8.57 11.04 -2.08
N PRO A 19 9.63 10.44 -1.53
CA PRO A 19 10.17 9.21 -2.11
C PRO A 19 9.13 8.09 -2.02
N GLU A 20 9.21 7.15 -2.97
CA GLU A 20 8.39 5.94 -2.95
C GLU A 20 8.64 5.19 -1.62
N PRO A 21 7.58 4.87 -0.84
CA PRO A 21 7.73 4.42 0.53
C PRO A 21 8.51 3.11 0.69
N PHE A 22 8.30 2.12 -0.18
CA PHE A 22 9.00 0.84 -0.06
C PHE A 22 10.46 0.95 -0.47
N VAL A 23 10.78 1.77 -1.47
CA VAL A 23 12.18 2.08 -1.85
C VAL A 23 12.90 2.76 -0.69
N LEU A 24 12.30 3.81 -0.10
CA LEU A 24 12.86 4.50 1.05
C LEU A 24 13.05 3.55 2.23
N PHE A 25 12.03 2.75 2.56
CA PHE A 25 12.11 1.82 3.69
C PHE A 25 13.14 0.72 3.47
N GLY A 26 13.33 0.23 2.25
CA GLY A 26 14.41 -0.69 1.90
C GLY A 26 15.79 -0.10 2.20
N TYR A 27 16.03 1.15 1.80
CA TYR A 27 17.26 1.87 2.14
C TYR A 27 17.42 2.05 3.66
N LEU A 28 16.39 2.54 4.33
CA LEU A 28 16.41 2.79 5.78
C LEU A 28 16.55 1.50 6.60
N ALA A 29 16.09 0.35 6.10
CA ALA A 29 16.27 -0.94 6.75
C ALA A 29 17.75 -1.32 6.87
N GLY A 30 18.58 -0.96 5.88
CA GLY A 30 20.02 -1.24 5.88
C GLY A 30 20.85 -0.33 6.80
N VAL A 31 20.33 0.85 7.14
CA VAL A 31 21.06 1.86 7.94
C VAL A 31 20.44 2.11 9.32
N THR A 32 19.39 1.37 9.70
CA THR A 32 18.74 1.50 11.01
C THR A 32 18.39 0.14 11.59
N GLU A 33 18.51 0.00 12.91
CA GLU A 33 18.21 -1.27 13.61
C GLU A 33 16.95 -1.22 14.47
N LYS A 34 16.55 -0.03 14.95
CA LYS A 34 15.49 0.12 15.97
C LYS A 34 14.27 0.90 15.50
N ILE A 35 14.39 1.73 14.45
CA ILE A 35 13.33 2.64 14.01
C ILE A 35 12.16 1.86 13.41
N GLN A 36 10.92 2.14 13.81
CA GLN A 36 9.76 1.55 13.15
C GLN A 36 9.46 2.26 11.84
N MET A 37 9.11 1.48 10.81
CA MET A 37 8.77 2.00 9.49
C MET A 37 7.26 1.99 9.34
N THR A 38 6.67 3.18 9.24
CA THR A 38 5.22 3.33 9.05
C THR A 38 4.95 4.22 7.86
N THR A 39 4.21 3.72 6.88
CA THR A 39 3.69 4.59 5.81
C THR A 39 2.68 5.56 6.41
N GLY A 40 2.87 6.87 6.19
CA GLY A 40 1.88 7.86 6.59
C GLY A 40 0.54 7.61 5.89
N ILE A 41 0.60 7.34 4.57
CA ILE A 41 -0.50 6.76 3.79
C ILE A 41 0.09 6.09 2.54
N LEU A 42 -0.27 4.83 2.30
CA LEU A 42 -0.10 4.17 1.02
C LEU A 42 -1.47 4.14 0.34
N ILE A 43 -1.60 4.73 -0.85
CA ILE A 43 -2.85 4.63 -1.61
C ILE A 43 -2.93 3.22 -2.21
N LEU A 44 -3.58 2.31 -1.49
CA LEU A 44 -3.62 0.88 -1.82
C LEU A 44 -4.37 0.57 -3.13
N PRO A 45 -5.59 1.11 -3.38
CA PRO A 45 -6.35 0.89 -4.62
C PRO A 45 -5.75 1.46 -5.90
N GLN A 46 -4.63 2.20 -5.81
CA GLN A 46 -3.81 2.63 -6.95
C GLN A 46 -2.72 1.60 -7.32
N ARG A 47 -2.62 0.49 -6.59
CA ARG A 47 -1.47 -0.43 -6.66
C ARG A 47 -1.90 -1.88 -6.83
N GLN A 48 -1.07 -2.64 -7.53
CA GLN A 48 -1.21 -4.08 -7.68
C GLN A 48 -1.00 -4.80 -6.33
N THR A 49 -2.00 -5.55 -5.87
CA THR A 49 -2.00 -6.15 -4.53
C THR A 49 -0.90 -7.16 -4.27
N ALA A 50 -0.64 -8.05 -5.23
CA ALA A 50 0.44 -9.03 -5.11
C ALA A 50 1.81 -8.36 -5.02
N LEU A 51 2.02 -7.25 -5.76
CA LEU A 51 3.25 -6.47 -5.69
C LEU A 51 3.41 -5.80 -4.32
N VAL A 52 2.34 -5.18 -3.80
CA VAL A 52 2.34 -4.60 -2.44
C VAL A 52 2.62 -5.68 -1.39
N ALA A 53 2.01 -6.86 -1.51
CA ALA A 53 2.25 -7.97 -0.59
C ALA A 53 3.74 -8.38 -0.56
N LYS A 54 4.35 -8.51 -1.75
CA LYS A 54 5.77 -8.86 -1.92
C LYS A 54 6.70 -7.78 -1.39
N GLN A 55 6.44 -6.52 -1.71
CA GLN A 55 7.25 -5.38 -1.26
C GLN A 55 7.17 -5.21 0.26
N ALA A 56 5.97 -5.28 0.83
CA ALA A 56 5.78 -5.20 2.28
C ALA A 56 6.47 -6.36 3.00
N ALA A 57 6.35 -7.60 2.50
CA ALA A 57 7.05 -8.74 3.09
C ALA A 57 8.58 -8.58 3.01
N ALA A 58 9.12 -8.08 1.90
CA ALA A 58 10.55 -7.82 1.78
C ALA A 58 11.03 -6.77 2.81
N VAL A 59 10.32 -5.64 2.94
CA VAL A 59 10.64 -4.62 3.95
C VAL A 59 10.48 -5.18 5.36
N ASP A 60 9.45 -5.96 5.64
CA ASP A 60 9.24 -6.59 6.95
C ASP A 60 10.40 -7.52 7.33
N VAL A 61 10.87 -8.34 6.39
CA VAL A 61 12.05 -9.21 6.57
C VAL A 61 13.32 -8.39 6.79
N LEU A 62 13.59 -7.41 5.92
CA LEU A 62 14.78 -6.55 6.01
C LEU A 62 14.81 -5.77 7.33
N THR A 63 13.64 -5.36 7.81
CA THR A 63 13.52 -4.62 9.06
C THR A 63 13.36 -5.50 10.28
N ARG A 64 13.31 -6.84 10.15
CA ARG A 64 13.06 -7.79 11.24
C ARG A 64 11.74 -7.51 11.99
N GLY A 65 10.67 -7.25 11.26
CA GLY A 65 9.33 -7.08 11.84
C GLY A 65 8.99 -5.65 12.30
N ARG A 66 9.69 -4.63 11.79
CA ARG A 66 9.46 -3.22 12.19
C ARG A 66 8.52 -2.46 11.24
N LEU A 67 7.88 -3.13 10.29
CA LEU A 67 6.93 -2.50 9.37
C LEU A 67 5.53 -2.37 9.99
N ARG A 68 4.88 -1.22 9.78
CA ARG A 68 3.45 -0.99 9.93
C ARG A 68 2.93 -0.37 8.64
N LEU A 69 1.92 -0.95 8.03
CA LEU A 69 1.41 -0.48 6.74
C LEU A 69 0.18 0.40 6.94
N GLY A 70 0.39 1.72 6.99
CA GLY A 70 -0.68 2.70 6.91
C GLY A 70 -1.20 2.82 5.48
N ILE A 71 -2.48 2.53 5.27
CA ILE A 71 -3.13 2.56 3.96
C ILE A 71 -4.29 3.55 3.93
N GLY A 72 -4.62 4.03 2.74
CA GLY A 72 -5.85 4.77 2.50
C GLY A 72 -6.26 4.68 1.03
N ILE A 73 -7.35 5.37 0.69
CA ILE A 73 -7.99 5.27 -0.62
C ILE A 73 -7.67 6.45 -1.56
N GLY A 74 -6.99 7.48 -1.09
CA GLY A 74 -6.67 8.65 -1.94
C GLY A 74 -7.91 9.45 -2.37
N TRP A 75 -7.66 10.61 -2.97
CA TRP A 75 -8.69 11.59 -3.31
C TRP A 75 -8.59 12.14 -4.74
N ASN A 76 -7.49 11.86 -5.43
CA ASN A 76 -7.16 12.41 -6.75
C ASN A 76 -7.43 11.36 -7.82
N ASP A 77 -8.43 11.59 -8.66
CA ASP A 77 -8.83 10.71 -9.76
C ASP A 77 -7.81 10.67 -10.91
N VAL A 78 -7.10 11.77 -11.19
CA VAL A 78 -6.04 11.83 -12.20
C VAL A 78 -4.92 10.83 -11.91
N GLU A 79 -4.57 10.63 -10.63
CA GLU A 79 -3.56 9.63 -10.24
C GLU A 79 -4.04 8.19 -10.45
N TYR A 80 -5.34 7.95 -10.35
CA TYR A 80 -5.93 6.64 -10.64
C TYR A 80 -5.89 6.34 -12.13
N GLU A 81 -6.32 7.31 -12.95
CA GLU A 81 -6.25 7.20 -14.41
C GLU A 81 -4.82 6.91 -14.88
N ALA A 82 -3.84 7.65 -14.36
CA ALA A 82 -2.42 7.46 -14.70
C ALA A 82 -1.88 6.06 -14.35
N LEU A 83 -2.52 5.35 -13.42
CA LEU A 83 -2.16 4.00 -13.00
C LEU A 83 -3.10 2.93 -13.59
N GLY A 84 -4.02 3.32 -14.46
CA GLY A 84 -4.98 2.42 -15.11
C GLY A 84 -6.05 1.89 -14.17
N GLU A 85 -6.34 2.61 -13.09
CA GLU A 85 -7.26 2.19 -12.03
C GLU A 85 -8.56 3.01 -12.04
N ASP A 86 -9.69 2.37 -11.71
CA ASP A 86 -10.99 3.06 -11.63
C ASP A 86 -11.18 3.72 -10.25
N PHE A 87 -11.32 5.05 -10.27
CA PHE A 87 -11.53 5.87 -9.07
C PHE A 87 -12.85 5.53 -8.36
N GLY A 88 -13.90 5.14 -9.09
CA GLY A 88 -15.25 4.91 -8.55
C GLY A 88 -15.35 3.70 -7.63
N ASN A 89 -14.47 2.71 -7.79
CA ASN A 89 -14.51 1.47 -7.00
C ASN A 89 -13.49 1.43 -5.84
N ARG A 90 -12.69 2.50 -5.64
CA ARG A 90 -11.52 2.52 -4.74
C ARG A 90 -11.75 1.98 -3.33
N GLY A 91 -12.90 2.27 -2.72
CA GLY A 91 -13.23 1.79 -1.37
C GLY A 91 -13.48 0.27 -1.35
N GLN A 92 -14.30 -0.23 -2.27
CA GLN A 92 -14.60 -1.66 -2.40
C GLN A 92 -13.35 -2.44 -2.78
N ARG A 93 -12.57 -1.92 -3.74
CA ARG A 93 -11.27 -2.49 -4.12
C ARG A 93 -10.34 -2.55 -2.92
N SER A 94 -10.15 -1.47 -2.18
CA SER A 94 -9.26 -1.46 -1.00
C SER A 94 -9.66 -2.51 0.04
N SER A 95 -10.95 -2.72 0.29
CA SER A 95 -11.42 -3.77 1.20
C SER A 95 -11.02 -5.17 0.72
N GLU A 96 -11.21 -5.45 -0.56
CA GLU A 96 -10.78 -6.72 -1.19
C GLU A 96 -9.25 -6.90 -1.13
N GLN A 97 -8.50 -5.84 -1.37
CA GLN A 97 -7.04 -5.86 -1.31
C GLN A 97 -6.54 -6.17 0.10
N ILE A 98 -7.18 -5.64 1.15
CA ILE A 98 -6.82 -5.94 2.55
C ILE A 98 -6.98 -7.44 2.85
N GLU A 99 -8.06 -8.05 2.39
CA GLU A 99 -8.28 -9.49 2.52
C GLU A 99 -7.16 -10.27 1.83
N LEU A 100 -6.90 -9.96 0.56
CA LEU A 100 -5.89 -10.65 -0.23
C LEU A 100 -4.46 -10.44 0.30
N LEU A 101 -4.12 -9.25 0.81
CA LEU A 101 -2.84 -8.99 1.50
C LEU A 101 -2.69 -9.91 2.73
N ARG A 102 -3.74 -10.04 3.55
CA ARG A 102 -3.72 -10.91 4.73
C ARG A 102 -3.53 -12.37 4.34
N MET A 103 -4.17 -12.83 3.26
CA MET A 103 -3.97 -14.19 2.75
C MET A 103 -2.52 -14.38 2.30
N PHE A 104 -1.98 -13.48 1.49
CA PHE A 104 -0.60 -13.57 1.00
C PHE A 104 0.46 -13.60 2.12
N TRP A 105 0.19 -12.97 3.26
CA TRP A 105 1.14 -12.95 4.39
C TRP A 105 0.98 -14.11 5.37
N THR A 106 -0.15 -14.82 5.34
CA THR A 106 -0.46 -15.88 6.32
C THR A 106 -0.54 -17.28 5.70
N GLN A 107 -0.65 -17.39 4.38
CA GLN A 107 -0.79 -18.66 3.66
C GLN A 107 0.41 -18.88 2.72
N ASP A 108 0.83 -20.13 2.60
CA ASP A 108 1.93 -20.50 1.69
C ASP A 108 1.49 -20.43 0.21
N VAL A 109 0.24 -20.81 -0.08
CA VAL A 109 -0.37 -20.77 -1.41
C VAL A 109 -1.78 -20.18 -1.30
N VAL A 110 -2.03 -19.13 -2.08
CA VAL A 110 -3.29 -18.40 -2.15
C VAL A 110 -4.01 -18.76 -3.45
N ASN A 111 -5.29 -19.10 -3.29
CA ASN A 111 -6.28 -19.07 -4.36
C ASN A 111 -7.35 -18.04 -3.98
N TYR A 112 -7.64 -17.11 -4.88
CA TYR A 112 -8.56 -16.01 -4.62
C TYR A 112 -9.34 -15.66 -5.90
N GLU A 113 -10.66 -15.51 -5.76
CA GLU A 113 -11.53 -15.08 -6.85
C GLU A 113 -12.50 -14.04 -6.29
N GLY A 114 -12.06 -12.78 -6.36
CA GLY A 114 -12.83 -11.61 -5.96
C GLY A 114 -13.42 -10.88 -7.16
N ARG A 115 -14.01 -9.71 -6.88
CA ARG A 115 -14.54 -8.82 -7.92
C ARG A 115 -13.42 -8.11 -8.68
N TYR A 116 -12.32 -7.78 -8.00
CA TYR A 116 -11.23 -6.98 -8.57
C TYR A 116 -9.93 -7.78 -8.76
N HIS A 117 -9.75 -8.88 -8.02
CA HIS A 117 -8.54 -9.70 -8.07
C HIS A 117 -8.86 -11.16 -8.32
N LYS A 118 -8.01 -11.78 -9.14
CA LYS A 118 -7.96 -13.23 -9.33
C LYS A 118 -6.53 -13.70 -9.11
N VAL A 119 -6.35 -14.68 -8.22
CA VAL A 119 -5.07 -15.31 -7.91
C VAL A 119 -5.25 -16.81 -7.96
N SER A 120 -4.39 -17.49 -8.70
CA SER A 120 -4.41 -18.95 -8.83
C SER A 120 -3.04 -19.49 -8.46
N HIS A 121 -2.99 -20.24 -7.36
CA HIS A 121 -1.79 -20.94 -6.88
C HIS A 121 -0.55 -20.04 -6.73
N ALA A 122 -0.67 -18.90 -6.05
CA ALA A 122 0.46 -17.99 -5.84
C ALA A 122 0.74 -17.76 -4.35
N GLY A 123 2.00 -17.51 -3.98
CA GLY A 123 2.41 -17.23 -2.61
C GLY A 123 3.53 -16.19 -2.53
N ILE A 124 3.82 -15.71 -1.33
CA ILE A 124 4.91 -14.76 -1.07
C ILE A 124 6.07 -15.46 -0.38
N ASN A 125 7.24 -15.43 -1.01
CA ASN A 125 8.49 -15.98 -0.46
C ASN A 125 9.66 -14.97 -0.59
N PRO A 126 10.45 -14.67 0.47
CA PRO A 126 10.27 -15.12 1.84
C PRO A 126 8.95 -14.59 2.41
N PRO A 127 8.27 -15.36 3.27
CA PRO A 127 7.13 -14.87 4.01
C PRO A 127 7.59 -13.78 5.01
N PRO A 128 6.70 -12.84 5.38
CA PRO A 128 7.04 -11.82 6.36
C PRO A 128 7.32 -12.43 7.75
N VAL A 129 8.06 -11.67 8.57
CA VAL A 129 8.29 -11.95 9.98
C VAL A 129 6.98 -11.79 10.75
N GLN A 130 6.24 -10.73 10.47
CA GLN A 130 4.91 -10.47 11.03
C GLN A 130 3.84 -11.10 10.14
N ARG A 131 3.05 -12.04 10.68
CA ARG A 131 1.99 -12.75 9.94
C ARG A 131 0.62 -12.59 10.64
N PRO A 132 -0.24 -11.66 10.21
CA PRO A 132 -0.05 -10.70 9.12
C PRO A 132 0.79 -9.49 9.53
N ILE A 133 1.29 -8.75 8.54
CA ILE A 133 1.88 -7.42 8.76
C ILE A 133 0.78 -6.48 9.29
N PRO A 134 1.02 -5.68 10.35
CA PRO A 134 0.00 -4.79 10.89
C PRO A 134 -0.43 -3.72 9.87
N LEU A 135 -1.75 -3.58 9.69
CA LEU A 135 -2.38 -2.61 8.79
C LEU A 135 -3.10 -1.53 9.59
N TRP A 136 -2.89 -0.26 9.23
CA TRP A 136 -3.59 0.88 9.80
C TRP A 136 -4.42 1.57 8.71
N LEU A 137 -5.69 1.81 8.99
CA LEU A 137 -6.58 2.51 8.07
C LEU A 137 -6.54 4.01 8.36
N VAL A 138 -6.14 4.80 7.38
CA VAL A 138 -6.21 6.25 7.43
C VAL A 138 -7.55 6.69 6.87
N VAL A 139 -8.43 7.16 7.74
CA VAL A 139 -9.76 7.64 7.38
C VAL A 139 -9.77 9.16 7.44
N ALA A 140 -10.13 9.80 6.32
CA ALA A 140 -10.48 11.22 6.32
C ALA A 140 -11.97 11.36 6.66
N PRO A 141 -12.38 12.38 7.44
CA PRO A 141 -13.78 12.62 7.73
C PRO A 141 -14.59 12.80 6.44
N PRO A 142 -15.87 12.40 6.42
CA PRO A 142 -16.76 12.71 5.30
C PRO A 142 -16.78 14.24 5.10
N ARG A 143 -16.69 14.66 3.84
CA ARG A 143 -16.91 16.06 3.46
C ARG A 143 -18.38 16.41 3.53
#